data_AF-C3X842-F1
#
_entry.id   AF-C3X842-F1
#
_cell.length_a   1.000
_cell.length_b   1.000
_cell.length_c   1.000
_cell.angle_alpha   90.00
_cell.angle_beta   90.00
_cell.angle_gamma   90.00
#
_symmetry.space_group_name_H-M   'P 1'
#
loop_
_entity.id
_entity.type
_entity.pdbx_description
1 polymer ?
#
loop_
_entity_poly.entity_id
_entity_poly.type
_entity_poly.pdbx_seq_one_letter_code
_entity_poly.pdbx_strand_id
1 'polypeptide(L)'
;MGKLIIKAALSVFICCLIYEFFDIGTGIPFYSGIAAIICLQPEIKSTFRIGMNRTIGTLIGGFTGMAILFILREFSLFSFPTLKNFLISLCIIPLMFLAESFKRGPLSHLLEKARQNNLFSIAPLIVFADFMRKSALTNITCVAFLSVTITHGADSSISGFALNRIFDTLIGVFVSFFVNIIPMGAEANATGRETHDVE
;
A
#
# COMPACT_ATOMS: atom_id res chain seq x y z
N MET A 1 -14.36 6.53 -14.45
CA MET A 1 -14.12 6.87 -13.03
C MET A 1 -15.21 6.35 -12.09
N GLY A 2 -16.51 6.61 -12.33
CA GLY A 2 -17.59 6.16 -11.42
C GLY A 2 -17.60 4.66 -11.09
N LYS A 3 -17.35 3.78 -12.07
CA LYS A 3 -17.28 2.32 -11.86
C LYS A 3 -16.23 1.89 -10.83
N LEU A 4 -15.07 2.55 -10.79
CA LEU A 4 -14.00 2.24 -9.85
C LEU A 4 -14.39 2.62 -8.42
N ILE A 5 -15.11 3.74 -8.26
CA ILE A 5 -15.63 4.19 -6.95
C ILE A 5 -16.63 3.17 -6.40
N ILE A 6 -17.53 2.66 -7.25
CA ILE A 6 -18.50 1.62 -6.87
C ILE A 6 -17.76 0.32 -6.49
N LYS A 7 -16.76 -0.10 -7.29
CA LYS A 7 -15.91 -1.27 -6.94
C LYS A 7 -15.21 -1.07 -5.61
N ALA A 8 -14.70 0.13 -5.32
CA ALA A 8 -14.01 0.45 -4.08
C ALA A 8 -14.97 0.35 -2.88
N ALA A 9 -16.15 0.94 -2.98
CA ALA A 9 -17.19 0.85 -1.95
C ALA A 9 -17.63 -0.61 -1.71
N LEU A 10 -17.84 -1.38 -2.79
CA LEU A 10 -18.15 -2.81 -2.71
C LEU A 10 -17.03 -3.60 -2.05
N SER A 11 -15.77 -3.29 -2.37
CA SER A 11 -14.61 -3.95 -1.76
C SER A 11 -14.54 -3.71 -0.26
N VAL A 12 -14.79 -2.48 0.20
CA VAL A 12 -14.84 -2.14 1.63
C VAL A 12 -15.97 -2.90 2.32
N PHE A 13 -17.16 -2.94 1.71
CA PHE A 13 -18.29 -3.68 2.26
C PHE A 13 -17.99 -5.18 2.39
N ILE A 14 -17.38 -5.80 1.38
CA ILE A 14 -16.95 -7.20 1.43
C ILE A 14 -15.89 -7.41 2.52
N CYS A 15 -14.93 -6.49 2.69
CA CYS A 15 -14.00 -6.55 3.81
C CYS A 15 -14.75 -6.54 5.14
N CYS A 16 -15.74 -5.67 5.36
CA CYS A 16 -16.53 -5.68 6.59
C CYS A 16 -17.24 -7.02 6.82
N LEU A 17 -17.89 -7.58 5.79
CA LEU A 17 -18.58 -8.87 5.88
C LEU A 17 -17.64 -10.03 6.22
N ILE A 18 -16.41 -10.04 5.69
CA ILE A 18 -15.44 -11.09 6.01
C ILE A 18 -15.08 -11.06 7.50
N TYR A 19 -14.85 -9.88 8.08
CA TYR A 19 -14.51 -9.76 9.51
C TYR A 19 -15.69 -10.10 10.41
N GLU A 20 -16.91 -9.77 10.01
CA GLU A 20 -18.13 -10.11 10.75
C GLU A 20 -18.45 -11.61 10.68
N PHE A 21 -18.24 -12.26 9.53
CA PHE A 21 -18.58 -13.68 9.35
C PHE A 21 -17.54 -14.64 9.93
N PHE A 22 -16.25 -14.31 9.85
CA PHE A 22 -15.17 -15.20 10.28
C PHE A 22 -14.68 -14.94 11.71
N ASP A 23 -15.30 -14.01 12.45
CA ASP A 23 -14.92 -13.60 13.82
C ASP A 23 -13.40 -13.42 13.99
N ILE A 24 -12.78 -12.77 12.99
CA ILE A 24 -11.33 -12.60 12.91
C ILE A 24 -10.94 -11.55 13.96
N GLY A 25 -10.53 -12.06 15.13
CA GLY A 25 -10.38 -11.32 16.38
C GLY A 25 -9.69 -9.96 16.27
N THR A 26 -10.24 -8.98 16.99
CA THR A 26 -9.76 -7.58 17.17
C THR A 26 -9.53 -6.74 15.91
N GLY A 27 -9.57 -7.33 14.72
CA GLY A 27 -9.35 -6.65 13.46
C GLY A 27 -10.57 -5.84 13.07
N ILE A 28 -10.55 -4.55 13.35
CA ILE A 28 -11.45 -3.64 12.67
C ILE A 28 -11.16 -3.71 11.16
N PRO A 29 -12.16 -3.90 10.28
CA PRO A 29 -11.97 -4.02 8.82
C PRO A 29 -11.38 -2.75 8.17
N PHE A 30 -11.07 -1.73 8.98
CA PHE A 30 -10.44 -0.49 8.61
C PHE A 30 -9.16 -0.69 7.79
N TYR A 31 -8.21 -1.50 8.29
CA TYR A 31 -6.92 -1.69 7.64
C TYR A 31 -7.02 -2.51 6.35
N SER A 32 -7.88 -3.54 6.35
CA SER A 32 -8.19 -4.34 5.15
C SER A 32 -8.93 -3.51 4.10
N GLY A 33 -9.89 -2.67 4.51
CA GLY A 33 -10.62 -1.78 3.61
C GLY A 33 -9.70 -0.75 2.94
N ILE A 34 -8.79 -0.12 3.69
CA ILE A 34 -7.77 0.77 3.12
C ILE A 34 -6.87 0.02 2.13
N ALA A 35 -6.48 -1.21 2.46
CA ALA A 35 -5.71 -2.04 1.54
C ALA A 35 -6.47 -2.35 0.25
N ALA A 36 -7.75 -2.69 0.35
CA ALA A 36 -8.60 -2.95 -0.80
C ALA A 36 -8.74 -1.73 -1.71
N ILE A 37 -9.03 -0.55 -1.15
CA ILE A 37 -9.15 0.71 -1.91
C ILE A 37 -7.86 1.04 -2.65
N ILE A 38 -6.70 0.93 -1.99
CA ILE A 38 -5.41 1.31 -2.58
C ILE A 38 -4.96 0.32 -3.65
N CYS A 39 -5.27 -0.97 -3.49
CA CYS A 39 -4.88 -2.00 -4.44
C CYS A 39 -5.78 -2.06 -5.66
N LEU A 40 -7.05 -1.68 -5.51
CA LEU A 40 -8.02 -1.71 -6.60
C LEU A 40 -7.66 -0.72 -7.70
N GLN A 41 -7.42 -1.24 -8.90
CA GLN A 41 -7.11 -0.44 -10.09
C GLN A 41 -8.04 -0.76 -11.26
N PRO A 42 -8.12 0.09 -12.30
CA PRO A 42 -8.96 -0.16 -13.47
C PRO A 42 -8.65 -1.49 -14.18
N GLU A 43 -7.38 -1.90 -14.18
CA GLU A 43 -6.92 -3.15 -14.79
C GLU A 43 -6.52 -4.17 -13.72
N ILE A 44 -6.83 -5.45 -13.97
CA ILE A 44 -6.52 -6.57 -13.06
C ILE A 44 -5.01 -6.75 -12.88
N LYS A 45 -4.23 -6.69 -13.98
CA LYS A 45 -2.76 -6.79 -13.92
C LYS A 45 -2.15 -5.69 -13.05
N SER A 46 -2.66 -4.46 -13.19
CA SER A 46 -2.23 -3.31 -12.38
C SER A 46 -2.64 -3.45 -10.92
N THR A 47 -3.83 -3.98 -10.66
CA THR A 47 -4.32 -4.31 -9.29
C THR A 47 -3.39 -5.32 -8.62
N PHE A 48 -3.06 -6.41 -9.31
CA PHE A 48 -2.14 -7.42 -8.79
C PHE A 48 -0.74 -6.85 -8.55
N ARG A 49 -0.20 -6.05 -9.48
CA ARG A 49 1.13 -5.43 -9.31
C ARG A 49 1.19 -4.52 -8.07
N ILE A 50 0.16 -3.71 -7.85
CA ILE A 50 0.10 -2.81 -6.67
C ILE A 50 -0.18 -3.60 -5.40
N GLY A 51 -1.06 -4.60 -5.48
CA GLY A 51 -1.31 -5.54 -4.39
C GLY A 51 -0.03 -6.23 -3.91
N MET A 52 0.77 -6.76 -4.83
CA MET A 52 2.04 -7.40 -4.52
C MET A 52 3.03 -6.42 -3.88
N ASN A 53 3.16 -5.22 -4.45
CA ASN A 53 4.00 -4.17 -3.85
C ASN A 53 3.52 -3.83 -2.44
N ARG A 54 2.21 -3.81 -2.20
CA ARG A 54 1.66 -3.54 -0.88
C ARG A 54 1.97 -4.68 0.10
N THR A 55 1.74 -5.92 -0.30
CA THR A 55 2.03 -7.10 0.51
C THR A 55 3.51 -7.16 0.89
N ILE A 56 4.43 -7.00 -0.08
CA ILE A 56 5.87 -6.99 0.19
C ILE A 56 6.25 -5.84 1.12
N GLY A 57 5.73 -4.64 0.89
CA GLY A 57 6.03 -3.48 1.74
C GLY A 57 5.54 -3.66 3.17
N THR A 58 4.32 -4.17 3.35
CA THR A 58 3.75 -4.44 4.68
C THR A 58 4.49 -5.57 5.40
N LEU A 59 4.92 -6.63 4.69
CA LEU A 59 5.74 -7.68 5.28
C LEU A 59 7.06 -7.12 5.78
N ILE A 60 7.83 -6.42 4.93
CA ILE A 60 9.13 -5.85 5.32
C ILE A 60 8.95 -4.87 6.48
N GLY A 61 8.02 -3.92 6.36
CA GLY A 61 7.79 -2.90 7.38
C GLY A 61 7.28 -3.49 8.69
N GLY A 62 6.38 -4.45 8.63
CA GLY A 62 5.83 -5.14 9.80
C GLY A 62 6.88 -5.98 10.54
N PHE A 63 7.66 -6.79 9.81
CA PHE A 63 8.73 -7.59 10.41
C PHE A 63 9.86 -6.74 10.97
N THR A 64 10.34 -5.74 10.23
CA THR A 64 11.38 -4.83 10.75
C THR A 64 10.86 -4.02 11.94
N GLY A 65 9.59 -3.60 11.91
CA GLY A 65 8.95 -2.90 13.04
C GLY A 65 8.89 -3.76 14.30
N MET A 66 8.50 -5.03 14.16
CA MET A 66 8.55 -5.99 15.26
C MET A 66 9.97 -6.19 15.80
N ALA A 67 10.96 -6.40 14.92
CA ALA A 67 12.34 -6.64 15.33
C ALA A 67 12.92 -5.45 16.11
N ILE A 68 12.67 -4.21 15.64
CA ILE A 68 13.14 -3.01 16.32
C ILE A 68 12.43 -2.81 17.66
N LEU A 69 11.11 -3.03 17.75
CA LEU A 69 10.42 -2.96 19.04
C LEU A 69 10.96 -3.97 20.04
N PHE A 70 11.28 -5.19 19.60
CA PHE A 70 11.87 -6.21 20.45
C PHE A 70 13.22 -5.76 21.01
N ILE A 71 14.09 -5.22 20.15
CA ILE A 71 15.40 -4.67 20.56
C ILE A 71 15.21 -3.50 21.55
N LEU A 72 14.34 -2.53 21.25
CA LEU A 72 14.10 -1.37 22.12
C LEU A 72 13.55 -1.77 23.50
N ARG A 73 12.78 -2.87 23.56
CA ARG A 73 12.26 -3.44 24.80
C ARG A 73 13.38 -4.05 25.65
N GLU A 74 14.27 -4.83 25.06
CA GLU A 74 15.42 -5.43 25.75
C GLU A 74 16.34 -4.37 26.37
N PHE A 75 16.58 -3.26 25.67
CA PHE A 75 17.42 -2.17 26.18
C PHE A 75 16.72 -1.24 27.19
N SER A 76 15.49 -1.55 27.63
CA SER A 76 14.73 -0.73 28.58
C SER A 76 14.53 0.74 28.14
N LEU A 77 14.68 1.04 26.84
CA LEU A 77 14.62 2.40 26.29
C LEU A 77 13.20 3.01 26.36
N PHE A 78 12.23 2.23 26.85
CA PHE A 78 10.87 2.68 27.16
C PHE A 78 10.80 3.72 28.27
N SER A 79 11.79 3.78 29.18
CA SER A 79 11.80 4.79 30.26
C SER A 79 11.88 6.23 29.74
N PHE A 80 12.37 6.45 28.51
CA PHE A 80 12.48 7.79 27.90
C PHE A 80 11.69 7.87 26.58
N PRO A 81 10.44 8.34 26.60
CA PRO A 81 9.56 8.37 25.42
C PRO A 81 10.14 9.13 24.22
N THR A 82 10.85 10.23 24.48
CA THR A 82 11.48 11.06 23.45
C THR A 82 12.62 10.32 22.75
N LEU A 83 13.45 9.59 23.51
CA LEU A 83 14.58 8.83 22.96
C LEU A 83 14.09 7.67 22.09
N LYS A 84 13.04 6.97 22.51
CA LYS A 84 12.36 5.94 21.72
C LYS A 84 11.91 6.50 20.36
N ASN A 85 11.19 7.61 20.35
CA ASN A 85 10.67 8.21 19.11
C ASN A 85 11.78 8.71 18.19
N PHE A 86 12.85 9.27 18.76
CA PHE A 86 14.04 9.67 18.00
C PHE A 86 14.72 8.47 17.33
N LEU A 87 14.89 7.36 18.05
CA LEU A 87 15.45 6.12 17.50
C LEU A 87 14.56 5.52 16.41
N ILE A 88 13.23 5.50 16.60
CA ILE A 88 12.29 5.04 15.56
C ILE A 88 12.45 5.87 14.29
N SER A 89 12.56 7.20 14.40
CA SER A 89 12.80 8.09 13.25
C SER A 89 14.14 7.80 12.56
N LEU A 90 15.21 7.59 13.34
CA LEU A 90 16.53 7.22 12.81
C LEU A 90 16.50 5.89 12.04
N CYS A 91 15.71 4.91 12.51
CA CYS A 91 15.55 3.60 11.89
C CYS A 91 14.74 3.60 10.59
N ILE A 92 13.98 4.66 10.29
CA ILE A 92 13.28 4.79 9.00
C ILE A 92 14.29 4.92 7.86
N ILE A 93 15.39 5.63 8.06
CA ILE A 93 16.41 5.86 7.02
C ILE A 93 16.99 4.54 6.48
N PRO A 94 17.56 3.62 7.30
CA PRO A 94 18.04 2.34 6.81
C PRO A 94 16.91 1.46 6.26
N LEU A 95 15.69 1.55 6.80
CA LEU A 95 14.54 0.83 6.27
C LEU A 95 14.18 1.28 4.85
N MET A 96 14.25 2.58 4.56
CA MET A 96 14.00 3.10 3.21
C MET A 96 15.03 2.58 2.21
N PHE A 97 16.31 2.53 2.59
CA PHE A 97 17.36 1.94 1.76
C PHE A 97 17.17 0.44 1.53
N LEU A 98 16.74 -0.30 2.56
CA LEU A 98 16.42 -1.72 2.44
C LEU A 98 15.24 -1.95 1.49
N ALA A 99 14.16 -1.18 1.62
CA ALA A 99 12.98 -1.27 0.77
C ALA A 99 13.30 -0.94 -0.71
N GLU A 100 14.15 0.07 -0.96
CA GLU A 100 14.58 0.43 -2.31
C GLU A 100 15.46 -0.65 -2.95
N SER A 101 16.28 -1.32 -2.16
CA SER A 101 17.14 -2.42 -2.61
C SER A 101 16.33 -3.60 -3.16
N PHE A 102 15.17 -3.89 -2.57
CA PHE A 102 14.23 -4.92 -3.07
C PHE A 102 13.57 -4.55 -4.41
N LYS A 103 13.54 -3.27 -4.78
CA LYS A 103 12.91 -2.79 -6.02
C LYS A 103 13.87 -2.74 -7.22
N ARG A 104 15.19 -2.78 -7.00
CA ARG A 104 16.18 -2.73 -8.08
C ARG A 104 16.21 -4.07 -8.85
N GLY A 105 15.29 -4.23 -9.80
CA GLY A 105 15.47 -5.15 -10.92
C GLY A 105 16.46 -4.59 -11.95
N PRO A 106 17.12 -5.44 -12.77
CA PRO A 106 18.13 -5.04 -13.77
C PRO A 106 17.61 -4.13 -14.91
N LEU A 107 16.30 -3.90 -14.98
CA LEU A 107 15.61 -3.17 -16.06
C LEU A 107 15.74 -1.64 -15.96
N SER A 108 16.03 -1.08 -14.78
CA SER A 108 16.18 0.37 -14.58
C SER A 108 17.43 0.94 -15.26
N HIS A 109 18.51 0.13 -15.33
CA HIS A 109 19.75 0.51 -16.02
C HIS A 109 19.59 0.62 -17.55
N LEU A 110 18.65 -0.12 -18.15
CA LEU A 110 18.38 -0.06 -19.60
C LEU A 110 17.51 1.14 -19.99
N LEU A 111 16.57 1.53 -19.13
CA LEU A 111 15.76 2.74 -19.32
C LEU A 111 16.57 4.02 -19.15
N GLU A 112 17.59 4.01 -18.29
CA GLU A 112 18.52 5.12 -18.09
C GLU A 112 19.43 5.32 -19.32
N LYS A 113 19.90 4.21 -19.92
CA LYS A 113 20.73 4.22 -21.14
C LYS A 113 19.97 4.68 -22.39
N ALA A 114 18.66 4.42 -22.49
CA ALA A 114 17.83 4.85 -23.62
C ALA A 114 17.42 6.34 -23.56
N ARG A 115 17.53 6.98 -22.39
CA ARG A 115 17.02 8.33 -22.11
C ARG A 115 18.01 9.46 -22.41
N GLN A 116 19.27 9.12 -22.63
CA GLN A 116 20.39 10.06 -22.76
C GLN A 116 20.34 10.95 -24.01
N ASN A 117 19.51 10.63 -25.01
CA ASN A 117 19.57 11.30 -26.30
C ASN A 117 18.74 12.58 -26.47
N ASN A 118 17.72 12.88 -25.64
CA ASN A 118 16.98 14.15 -25.72
C ASN A 118 16.14 14.42 -24.45
N LEU A 119 16.60 15.26 -23.49
CA LEU A 119 15.78 16.04 -22.50
C LEU A 119 16.60 16.50 -21.28
N PHE A 120 17.40 17.58 -21.38
CA PHE A 120 18.07 18.13 -20.17
C PHE A 120 17.17 19.09 -19.38
N SER A 121 16.20 19.75 -20.02
CA SER A 121 15.36 20.79 -19.37
C SER A 121 14.17 20.24 -18.56
N ILE A 122 13.72 19.00 -18.83
CA ILE A 122 12.59 18.34 -18.12
C ILE A 122 13.11 17.28 -17.11
N ALA A 123 14.43 17.12 -17.02
CA ALA A 123 15.08 16.14 -16.15
C ALA A 123 14.74 16.31 -14.66
N PRO A 124 14.71 17.52 -14.06
CA PRO A 124 14.42 17.66 -12.63
C PRO A 124 13.00 17.24 -12.27
N LEU A 125 12.02 17.64 -13.08
CA LEU A 125 10.61 17.31 -12.86
C LEU A 125 10.34 15.81 -13.02
N ILE A 126 10.98 15.16 -13.98
CA ILE A 126 10.80 13.72 -14.20
C ILE A 126 11.63 12.89 -13.21
N VAL A 127 12.80 13.36 -12.76
CA VAL A 127 13.55 12.71 -11.67
C VAL A 127 12.77 12.85 -10.35
N PHE A 128 12.17 14.00 -10.09
CA PHE A 128 11.27 14.20 -8.96
C PHE A 128 10.01 13.33 -9.09
N ALA A 129 9.39 13.27 -10.26
CA ALA A 129 8.26 12.39 -10.51
C ALA A 129 8.64 10.89 -10.45
N ASP A 130 9.85 10.50 -10.85
CA ASP A 130 10.38 9.13 -10.76
C ASP A 130 10.77 8.77 -9.32
N PHE A 131 11.28 9.71 -8.53
CA PHE A 131 11.43 9.60 -7.08
C PHE A 131 10.06 9.40 -6.41
N MET A 132 9.04 10.15 -6.84
CA MET A 132 7.64 9.99 -6.41
C MET A 132 6.99 8.69 -6.96
N ARG A 133 7.51 8.07 -8.02
CA ARG A 133 7.03 6.81 -8.61
C ARG A 133 7.72 5.58 -8.03
N LYS A 134 8.98 5.74 -7.60
CA LYS A 134 9.78 4.70 -6.93
C LYS A 134 9.33 4.49 -5.47
N SER A 135 8.77 5.52 -4.85
CA SER A 135 8.36 5.56 -3.44
C SER A 135 7.14 4.73 -3.05
N ALA A 136 6.37 4.13 -3.97
CA ALA A 136 5.14 3.42 -3.57
C ALA A 136 5.41 2.24 -2.59
N LEU A 137 6.44 1.43 -2.85
CA LEU A 137 6.83 0.33 -1.96
C LEU A 137 7.41 0.89 -0.65
N THR A 138 8.38 1.79 -0.76
CA THR A 138 9.06 2.45 0.36
C THR A 138 8.07 3.14 1.30
N ASN A 139 7.09 3.88 0.78
CA ASN A 139 6.05 4.54 1.55
C ASN A 139 5.16 3.53 2.29
N ILE A 140 4.76 2.44 1.63
CA ILE A 140 3.96 1.39 2.27
C ILE A 140 4.77 0.70 3.39
N THR A 141 6.05 0.42 3.15
CA THR A 141 6.97 -0.13 4.15
C THR A 141 7.10 0.79 5.37
N CYS A 142 7.33 2.09 5.15
CA CYS A 142 7.43 3.06 6.24
C CYS A 142 6.12 3.18 7.03
N VAL A 143 4.96 3.23 6.34
CA VAL A 143 3.65 3.29 7.02
C VAL A 143 3.38 2.04 7.84
N ALA A 144 3.73 0.85 7.33
CA ALA A 144 3.59 -0.40 8.07
C ALA A 144 4.52 -0.43 9.30
N PHE A 145 5.78 -0.04 9.14
CA PHE A 145 6.75 0.07 10.22
C PHE A 145 6.29 1.03 11.33
N LEU A 146 5.87 2.24 10.96
CA LEU A 146 5.36 3.24 11.90
C LEU A 146 4.10 2.76 12.61
N SER A 147 3.18 2.11 11.87
CA SER A 147 1.96 1.54 12.45
C SER A 147 2.26 0.50 13.52
N VAL A 148 3.29 -0.34 13.34
CA VAL A 148 3.68 -1.32 14.36
C VAL A 148 4.38 -0.63 15.53
N THR A 149 5.39 0.19 15.26
CA THR A 149 6.26 0.80 16.27
C THR A 149 5.57 1.86 17.14
N ILE A 150 4.64 2.64 16.59
CA ILE A 150 3.93 3.70 17.32
C ILE A 150 2.72 3.12 18.07
N THR A 151 1.89 2.30 17.42
CA THR A 151 0.61 1.87 17.99
C THR A 151 0.78 0.85 19.13
N HIS A 152 1.78 -0.03 19.06
CA HIS A 152 1.92 -1.15 20.01
C HIS A 152 3.20 -1.08 20.85
N GLY A 153 3.87 0.07 20.89
CA GLY A 153 5.08 0.21 21.70
C GLY A 153 4.86 -0.19 23.16
N ALA A 154 3.69 0.09 23.75
CA ALA A 154 3.45 -0.11 25.18
C ALA A 154 2.81 -1.47 25.55
N ASP A 155 2.35 -2.27 24.59
CA ASP A 155 1.50 -3.44 24.84
C ASP A 155 2.26 -4.78 24.75
N SER A 156 1.75 -5.80 25.46
CA SER A 156 2.39 -7.12 25.59
C SER A 156 2.27 -8.00 24.34
N SER A 157 1.33 -7.73 23.43
CA SER A 157 0.99 -8.53 22.25
C SER A 157 1.55 -7.97 20.93
N ILE A 158 2.81 -7.49 20.94
CA ILE A 158 3.51 -6.89 19.79
C ILE A 158 3.39 -7.74 18.52
N SER A 159 3.58 -9.06 18.63
CA SER A 159 3.55 -9.99 17.51
C SER A 159 2.14 -10.16 16.92
N GLY A 160 1.10 -10.09 17.75
CA GLY A 160 -0.29 -10.25 17.31
C GLY A 160 -0.72 -9.14 16.36
N PHE A 161 -0.41 -7.89 16.70
CA PHE A 161 -0.79 -6.76 15.85
C PHE A 161 -0.08 -6.75 14.49
N ALA A 162 1.23 -7.01 14.46
CA ALA A 162 1.96 -7.02 13.21
C ALA A 162 1.51 -8.17 12.29
N LEU A 163 1.17 -9.34 12.84
CA LEU A 163 0.55 -10.42 12.07
C LEU A 163 -0.85 -10.04 11.58
N ASN A 164 -1.68 -9.45 12.44
CA ASN A 164 -2.99 -8.92 12.03
C ASN A 164 -2.84 -7.91 10.89
N ARG A 165 -1.84 -7.03 10.95
CA ARG A 165 -1.55 -6.05 9.89
C ARG A 165 -1.18 -6.69 8.55
N ILE A 166 -0.47 -7.82 8.59
CA ILE A 166 -0.15 -8.63 7.41
C ILE A 166 -1.43 -9.27 6.87
N PHE A 167 -2.24 -9.90 7.71
CA PHE A 167 -3.52 -10.51 7.33
C PHE A 167 -4.50 -9.49 6.74
N ASP A 168 -4.67 -8.33 7.38
CA ASP A 168 -5.50 -7.23 6.89
C ASP A 168 -5.10 -6.82 5.47
N THR A 169 -3.79 -6.74 5.22
CA THR A 169 -3.28 -6.38 3.89
C THR A 169 -3.54 -7.48 2.88
N LEU A 170 -3.38 -8.75 3.25
CA LEU A 170 -3.67 -9.89 2.38
C LEU A 170 -5.16 -9.98 2.04
N ILE A 171 -6.04 -9.84 3.03
CA ILE A 171 -7.50 -9.84 2.84
C ILE A 171 -7.89 -8.69 1.91
N GLY A 172 -7.40 -7.47 2.17
CA GLY A 172 -7.71 -6.32 1.31
C GLY A 172 -7.21 -6.49 -0.13
N VAL A 173 -6.00 -6.99 -0.32
CA VAL A 173 -5.44 -7.29 -1.65
C VAL A 173 -6.29 -8.34 -2.36
N PHE A 174 -6.63 -9.42 -1.67
CA PHE A 174 -7.47 -10.51 -2.19
C PHE A 174 -8.84 -9.97 -2.62
N VAL A 175 -9.55 -9.28 -1.73
CA VAL A 175 -10.87 -8.69 -2.03
C VAL A 175 -10.79 -7.74 -3.22
N SER A 176 -9.77 -6.86 -3.28
CA SER A 176 -9.61 -5.94 -4.41
C SER A 176 -9.43 -6.67 -5.74
N PHE A 177 -8.73 -7.80 -5.75
CA PHE A 177 -8.53 -8.62 -6.94
C PHE A 177 -9.85 -9.26 -7.39
N PHE A 178 -10.60 -9.87 -6.46
CA PHE A 178 -11.88 -10.50 -6.75
C PHE A 178 -12.92 -9.51 -7.26
N VAL A 179 -13.07 -8.35 -6.60
CA VAL A 179 -14.00 -7.32 -7.04
C VAL A 179 -13.58 -6.74 -8.39
N ASN A 180 -12.28 -6.70 -8.69
CA ASN A 180 -11.85 -6.20 -9.98
C ASN A 180 -12.19 -7.14 -11.14
N ILE A 181 -12.27 -8.46 -10.90
CA ILE A 181 -12.69 -9.44 -11.92
C ILE A 181 -14.11 -9.16 -12.41
N ILE A 182 -14.99 -8.64 -11.56
CA ILE A 182 -16.39 -8.36 -11.91
C ILE A 182 -16.43 -7.28 -13.01
N PRO A 183 -16.87 -7.63 -14.25
CA PRO A 183 -17.00 -6.65 -15.31
C PRO A 183 -18.27 -5.84 -15.08
N MET A 184 -18.14 -4.65 -14.50
CA MET A 184 -19.27 -3.72 -14.41
C MET A 184 -19.50 -3.03 -15.76
N GLY A 185 -20.39 -3.63 -16.54
CA GLY A 185 -20.98 -3.04 -17.72
C GLY A 185 -21.70 -1.75 -17.35
N ALA A 186 -21.47 -0.72 -18.15
CA ALA A 186 -22.44 0.34 -18.34
C ALA A 186 -22.32 0.64 -19.82
N GLU A 187 -23.09 -0.09 -20.61
CA GLU A 187 -23.54 0.41 -21.89
C GLU A 187 -24.97 0.91 -21.67
N ALA A 188 -25.20 2.19 -21.93
CA ALA A 188 -26.37 2.71 -22.65
C ALA A 188 -26.32 4.25 -22.70
N ASN A 189 -26.29 4.76 -23.95
CA ASN A 189 -26.78 6.04 -24.45
C ASN A 189 -25.96 7.33 -24.25
N ALA A 190 -25.08 7.58 -25.22
CA ALA A 190 -24.82 8.92 -25.76
C ALA A 190 -24.78 8.88 -27.30
N THR A 191 -25.65 8.09 -27.93
CA THR A 191 -25.80 8.02 -29.39
C THR A 191 -27.29 8.02 -29.71
N GLY A 192 -27.92 9.20 -29.68
CA GLY A 192 -29.34 9.36 -29.95
C GLY A 192 -29.87 10.69 -29.40
N ARG A 193 -30.04 11.69 -30.29
CA ARG A 193 -30.21 13.15 -30.12
C ARG A 193 -28.90 13.82 -30.53
N GLU A 194 -28.65 14.23 -31.77
CA GLU A 194 -29.46 15.14 -32.61
C GLU A 194 -29.22 14.82 -34.11
N THR A 195 -30.05 13.99 -34.71
CA THR A 195 -30.31 14.03 -36.16
C THR A 195 -31.76 13.64 -36.34
N HIS A 196 -32.63 14.66 -36.31
CA HIS A 196 -33.92 14.77 -36.99
C HIS A 196 -34.69 15.90 -36.29
N ASP A 197 -35.35 16.73 -37.10
CA ASP A 197 -36.12 17.94 -36.80
C ASP A 197 -35.25 19.21 -36.88
N VAL A 198 -35.36 20.12 -37.87
CA VAL A 198 -36.41 20.40 -38.84
C VAL A 198 -35.79 21.06 -40.08
N GLU A 199 -36.32 20.64 -41.22
CA GLU A 199 -36.21 21.19 -42.57
C GLU A 199 -36.78 22.62 -42.67
#